data_AF-A0A9N9JU23-F1
#
_entry.id   AF-A0A9N9JU23-F1
#
_cell.length_a   1.000
_cell.length_b   1.000
_cell.length_c   1.000
_cell.angle_alpha   90.00
_cell.angle_beta   90.00
_cell.angle_gamma   90.00
#
_symmetry.space_group_name_H-M   'P 1'
#
loop_
_entity.id
_entity.type
_entity.pdbx_description
1 polymer ?
#
loop_
_entity_poly.entity_id
_entity_poly.type
_entity_poly.pdbx_seq_one_letter_code
_entity_poly.pdbx_strand_id
1 'polypeptide(L)'
;YGPFNLAFVIERSGTSLFGLLTFGVHLSAYVRTTEGKLKMWIAKRSTTKSTWPGRLDNTVAGGISYNLTVKEALVKEAMEEASLPEEIAEKAVP
;
A
#
# COMPACT_ATOMS: atom_id res chain seq x y z
N TYR A 1 -16.65 8.42 2.83
CA TYR A 1 -17.08 7.09 2.38
C TYR A 1 -17.58 6.32 3.60
N GLY A 2 -18.87 6.43 3.93
CA GLY A 2 -19.49 5.83 5.11
C GLY A 2 -20.46 4.69 4.74
N PRO A 3 -20.83 3.80 5.68
CA PRO A 3 -21.36 2.46 5.42
C PRO A 3 -22.85 2.41 5.02
N PHE A 4 -23.46 3.51 4.57
CA PHE A 4 -24.92 3.59 4.53
C PHE A 4 -25.59 3.09 3.24
N ASN A 5 -24.85 2.62 2.23
CA ASN A 5 -25.41 1.98 1.01
C ASN A 5 -24.42 1.00 0.34
N LEU A 6 -23.94 -0.01 1.08
CA LEU A 6 -23.14 -1.08 0.49
C LEU A 6 -24.03 -2.02 -0.34
N ALA A 7 -23.86 -2.07 -1.66
CA ALA A 7 -24.64 -2.97 -2.52
C ALA A 7 -24.14 -4.42 -2.46
N PHE A 8 -22.82 -4.63 -2.60
CA PHE A 8 -22.15 -5.92 -2.48
C PHE A 8 -20.65 -5.72 -2.28
N VAL A 9 -19.95 -6.79 -1.86
CA VAL A 9 -18.48 -6.87 -1.82
C VAL A 9 -18.06 -7.95 -2.80
N ILE A 10 -16.99 -7.69 -3.55
CA ILE A 10 -16.43 -8.63 -4.53
C ILE A 10 -14.94 -8.83 -4.24
N GLU A 11 -14.44 -10.03 -4.55
CA GLU A 11 -13.02 -10.35 -4.45
C GLU A 11 -12.21 -9.53 -5.49
N ARG A 12 -11.01 -9.09 -5.12
CA ARG A 12 -10.19 -8.14 -5.90
C ARG A 12 -9.82 -8.67 -7.29
N SER A 13 -9.55 -9.97 -7.45
CA SER A 13 -9.24 -10.54 -8.76
C SER A 13 -10.43 -10.47 -9.73
N GLY A 14 -11.67 -10.40 -9.23
CA GLY A 14 -12.87 -10.26 -10.03
C GLY A 14 -13.20 -8.84 -10.50
N THR A 15 -12.61 -7.79 -9.89
CA THR A 15 -13.03 -6.40 -10.17
C THR A 15 -12.78 -5.97 -11.61
N SER A 16 -11.70 -6.48 -12.23
CA SER A 16 -11.34 -6.17 -13.61
C SER A 16 -12.35 -6.69 -14.64
N LEU A 17 -13.06 -7.79 -14.33
CA LEU A 17 -14.06 -8.39 -15.23
C LEU A 17 -15.30 -7.49 -15.39
N PHE A 18 -15.61 -6.70 -14.37
CA PHE A 18 -16.79 -5.84 -14.33
C PHE A 18 -16.45 -4.35 -14.51
N GLY A 19 -15.18 -4.02 -14.81
CA GLY A 19 -14.73 -2.64 -14.96
C GLY A 19 -14.85 -1.81 -13.67
N LEU A 20 -14.80 -2.47 -12.50
CA LEU A 20 -14.92 -1.79 -11.21
C LEU A 20 -13.61 -1.11 -10.82
N LEU A 21 -13.73 0.06 -10.20
CA LEU A 21 -12.58 0.78 -9.66
C LEU A 21 -11.99 0.04 -8.47
N THR A 22 -10.67 0.02 -8.40
CA THR A 22 -9.91 -0.40 -7.21
C THR A 22 -9.09 0.78 -6.73
N PHE A 23 -8.93 0.90 -5.43
CA PHE A 23 -8.13 1.94 -4.79
C PHE A 23 -6.94 1.30 -4.07
N GLY A 24 -5.85 2.04 -3.96
CA GLY A 24 -4.63 1.59 -3.31
C GLY A 24 -3.89 2.73 -2.63
N VAL A 25 -2.97 2.36 -1.77
CA VAL A 25 -2.04 3.24 -1.07
C VAL A 25 -0.63 2.97 -1.54
N HIS A 26 0.16 4.04 -1.71
CA HIS A 26 1.57 3.97 -2.09
C HIS A 26 2.36 4.86 -1.13
N LEU A 27 3.31 4.29 -0.41
CA LEU A 27 4.16 5.01 0.56
C LEU A 27 5.58 5.14 0.04
N SER A 28 6.10 6.36 0.07
CA SER A 28 7.51 6.65 -0.19
C SER A 28 8.21 7.03 1.12
N ALA A 29 9.08 6.15 1.62
CA ALA A 29 9.91 6.43 2.78
C ALA A 29 11.30 6.90 2.36
N TYR A 30 11.85 7.86 3.11
CA TYR A 30 13.17 8.40 2.87
C TYR A 30 13.88 8.77 4.17
N VAL A 31 15.20 8.89 4.10
CA VAL A 31 16.06 9.41 5.16
C VAL A 31 16.98 10.49 4.60
N ARG A 32 17.37 11.45 5.44
CA ARG A 32 18.50 12.35 5.15
C ARG A 32 19.75 11.83 5.83
N THR A 33 20.84 11.72 5.08
CA THR A 33 22.14 11.36 5.63
C THR A 33 22.74 12.51 6.43
N THR A 34 23.80 12.23 7.19
CA THR A 34 24.61 13.22 7.90
C THR A 34 25.18 14.30 6.98
N GLU A 35 25.41 13.98 5.71
CA GLU A 35 25.86 14.93 4.67
C GLU A 35 24.70 15.67 3.99
N GLY A 36 23.47 15.54 4.49
CA GLY A 36 22.27 16.19 3.97
C GLY A 36 21.66 15.55 2.71
N LYS A 37 22.21 14.44 2.21
CA LYS A 37 21.72 13.76 1.01
C LYS A 37 20.43 12.98 1.29
N LEU A 38 19.50 13.00 0.34
CA LEU A 38 18.27 12.22 0.40
C LEU A 38 18.52 10.78 -0.07
N LYS A 39 18.08 9.79 0.69
CA LYS A 39 18.02 8.38 0.28
C LYS A 39 16.60 7.87 0.43
N MET A 40 16.09 7.18 -0.58
CA MET A 40 14.75 6.58 -0.57
C MET A 40 14.84 5.07 -0.40
N TRP A 41 13.87 4.51 0.31
CA TRP A 41 13.69 3.06 0.40
C TRP A 41 12.89 2.58 -0.81
N ILE A 42 13.54 1.80 -1.68
CA ILE A 42 12.93 1.21 -2.87
C ILE A 42 12.81 -0.29 -2.65
N ALA A 43 11.59 -0.81 -2.70
CA ALA A 43 11.37 -2.25 -2.59
C ALA A 43 11.63 -2.94 -3.93
N LYS A 44 12.03 -4.21 -3.88
CA LYS A 44 12.03 -5.11 -5.05
C LYS A 44 10.99 -6.19 -4.81
N ARG A 45 10.03 -6.31 -5.71
CA ARG A 45 8.93 -7.27 -5.61
C ARG A 45 9.47 -8.70 -5.64
N SER A 46 8.91 -9.58 -4.82
CA SER A 46 9.20 -11.02 -4.87
C SER A 46 9.01 -11.56 -6.29
N THR A 47 9.87 -12.50 -6.69
CA THR A 47 9.75 -13.21 -7.98
C THR A 47 8.51 -14.11 -8.04
N THR A 48 7.89 -14.42 -6.90
CA THR A 48 6.67 -15.25 -6.81
C THR A 48 5.37 -14.45 -6.86
N LYS A 49 5.40 -13.11 -6.89
CA LYS A 49 4.18 -12.30 -7.04
C LYS A 49 3.56 -12.54 -8.42
N SER A 50 2.24 -12.71 -8.45
CA SER A 50 1.47 -12.92 -9.68
C SER A 50 1.54 -11.74 -10.65
N THR A 51 1.74 -10.52 -10.14
CA THR A 51 1.85 -9.30 -10.92
C THR A 51 3.22 -8.66 -10.74
N TRP A 52 3.85 -8.33 -11.87
CA TRP A 52 5.12 -7.60 -11.96
C TRP A 52 6.27 -8.20 -11.12
N PRO A 53 6.57 -9.50 -11.23
CA PRO A 53 7.60 -10.15 -10.43
C PRO A 53 8.99 -9.54 -10.67
N GLY A 54 9.76 -9.33 -9.60
CA GLY A 54 11.14 -8.83 -9.66
C GLY A 54 11.31 -7.35 -10.03
N ARG A 55 10.22 -6.61 -10.25
CA ARG A 55 10.25 -5.16 -10.54
C ARG A 55 10.50 -4.34 -9.26
N LEU A 56 10.96 -3.10 -9.44
CA LEU A 56 11.05 -2.12 -8.36
C LEU A 56 9.66 -1.57 -8.02
N ASP A 57 9.46 -1.19 -6.77
CA ASP A 57 8.19 -0.67 -6.25
C ASP A 57 8.43 0.49 -5.27
N ASN A 58 7.35 1.12 -4.82
CA ASN A 58 7.37 2.02 -3.66
C ASN A 58 7.87 1.28 -2.40
N THR A 59 8.13 2.01 -1.31
CA THR A 59 8.54 1.36 -0.05
C THR A 59 7.47 0.37 0.42
N VAL A 60 6.19 0.77 0.27
CA VAL A 60 5.01 -0.04 0.54
C VAL A 60 3.97 0.31 -0.53
N ALA A 61 3.28 -0.69 -1.09
CA ALA A 61 2.18 -0.45 -2.01
C ALA A 61 1.11 -1.54 -1.92
N GLY A 62 -0.12 -1.16 -1.57
CA GLY A 62 -1.19 -2.11 -1.28
C GLY A 62 -2.56 -1.64 -1.72
N GLY A 63 -3.51 -2.58 -1.81
CA GLY A 63 -4.91 -2.27 -2.11
C GLY A 63 -5.67 -1.85 -0.86
N ILE A 64 -6.65 -0.96 -1.00
CA ILE A 64 -7.55 -0.58 0.10
C ILE A 64 -8.75 -1.54 0.08
N SER A 65 -8.87 -2.36 1.13
CA SER A 65 -10.04 -3.22 1.34
C SER A 65 -11.30 -2.40 1.65
N TYR A 66 -12.48 -2.93 1.30
CA TYR A 66 -13.76 -2.21 1.42
C TYR A 66 -14.08 -1.72 2.85
N ASN A 67 -13.54 -2.39 3.87
CA ASN A 67 -13.77 -2.14 5.29
C ASN A 67 -12.64 -1.35 5.96
N LEU A 68 -11.65 -0.87 5.20
CA LEU A 68 -10.53 -0.11 5.72
C LEU A 68 -10.56 1.33 5.19
N THR A 69 -10.22 2.27 6.07
CA THR A 69 -9.85 3.62 5.67
C THR A 69 -8.49 3.62 4.97
N VAL A 70 -8.17 4.72 4.29
CA VAL A 70 -6.85 4.91 3.63
C VAL A 70 -5.71 4.72 4.63
N LYS A 71 -5.84 5.27 5.84
CA LYS A 71 -4.79 5.20 6.86
C LYS A 71 -4.63 3.80 7.44
N GLU A 72 -5.73 3.11 7.74
CA GLU A 72 -5.69 1.72 8.21
C GLU A 72 -5.06 0.78 7.17
N ALA A 73 -5.43 0.94 5.90
CA ALA A 73 -4.80 0.18 4.81
C ALA A 73 -3.29 0.46 4.71
N LEU A 74 -2.88 1.73 4.78
CA LEU A 74 -1.46 2.08 4.74
C LEU A 74 -0.66 1.48 5.91
N VAL A 75 -1.18 1.55 7.13
CA VAL A 75 -0.51 0.99 8.32
C VAL A 75 -0.39 -0.53 8.21
N LYS A 76 -1.48 -1.22 7.87
CA LYS A 76 -1.49 -2.68 7.66
C LYS A 76 -0.44 -3.10 6.62
N GLU A 77 -0.47 -2.50 5.44
CA GLU A 77 0.44 -2.88 4.34
C GLU A 77 1.89 -2.55 4.70
N ALA A 78 2.15 -1.47 5.45
CA ALA A 78 3.50 -1.12 5.89
C ALA A 78 4.09 -2.13 6.87
N MET A 79 3.26 -2.67 7.78
CA MET A 79 3.66 -3.74 8.68
C MET A 79 3.92 -5.06 7.93
N GLU A 80 3.06 -5.41 6.98
CA GLU A 80 3.16 -6.68 6.22
C GLU A 80 4.31 -6.70 5.20
N GLU A 81 4.51 -5.61 4.44
CA GLU A 81 5.46 -5.61 3.33
C GLU A 81 6.87 -5.12 3.71
N ALA A 82 6.96 -4.20 4.67
CA ALA A 82 8.21 -3.56 5.05
C ALA A 82 8.60 -3.79 6.51
N SER A 83 7.77 -4.51 7.28
CA SER A 83 7.96 -4.71 8.72
C SER A 83 8.15 -3.38 9.48
N LEU A 84 7.53 -2.31 8.99
CA LEU A 84 7.52 -1.03 9.68
C LEU A 84 6.62 -1.13 10.91
N PRO A 85 7.10 -0.77 12.11
CA PRO A 85 6.25 -0.72 13.29
C PRO A 85 5.08 0.25 13.08
N GLU A 86 3.94 -0.06 13.67
CA GLU A 86 2.71 0.74 13.58
C GLU A 86 2.98 2.20 13.96
N GLU A 87 3.72 2.45 15.05
CA GLU A 87 4.03 3.78 15.55
C GLU A 87 4.85 4.63 14.57
N ILE A 88 5.55 3.98 13.63
CA ILE A 88 6.28 4.64 12.55
C ILE A 88 5.36 4.83 11.35
N ALA A 89 4.58 3.81 10.97
CA ALA A 89 3.65 3.88 9.85
C ALA A 89 2.57 4.95 10.06
N GLU A 90 2.09 5.14 11.29
CA GLU A 90 1.09 6.15 11.64
C GLU A 90 1.54 7.60 11.39
N LYS A 91 2.85 7.85 11.29
CA LYS A 91 3.43 9.16 11.01
C LYS A 91 3.38 9.53 9.53
N ALA A 92 2.96 8.60 8.67
CA ALA A 92 2.78 8.89 7.24
C ALA A 92 1.77 10.03 7.04
N VAL A 93 2.09 10.89 6.07
CA VAL A 93 1.27 12.03 5.66
C VAL A 93 0.94 11.89 4.16
N PRO A 94 -0.24 12.38 3.70
CA PRO A 94 -0.60 12.39 2.28
C PRO A 94 0.31 13.24 1.40
#